data_AF-A0A062WVX5-F1
#
_entry.id   AF-A0A062WVX5-F1
#
_cell.length_a   1.000
_cell.length_b   1.000
_cell.length_c   1.000
_cell.angle_alpha   90.00
_cell.angle_beta   90.00
_cell.angle_gamma   90.00
#
_symmetry.space_group_name_H-M   'P 1'
#
loop_
_entity.id
_entity.type
_entity.pdbx_description
1 polymer ?
#
loop_
_entity_poly.entity_id
_entity_poly.type
_entity_poly.pdbx_seq_one_letter_code
_entity_poly.pdbx_strand_id
1 'polypeptide(L)'
;MRRVTGKRRMRAKLKEIKEELKRRRHQPVPLQGQRLRSVVVGHLNYYAVRGNTDAVASFRIQATRHWFKALRRRSRRTRLTWARMGRHAD
;
A
#
# COMPACT_ATOMS: atom_id res chain seq x y z
N MET A 1 -24.57 -4.83 -16.74
CA MET A 1 -23.88 -5.76 -15.81
C MET A 1 -22.80 -5.03 -15.03
N ARG A 2 -22.96 -4.91 -13.70
CA ARG A 2 -22.33 -3.89 -12.84
C ARG A 2 -21.03 -4.39 -12.18
N ARG A 3 -19.93 -3.63 -12.32
CA ARG A 3 -18.88 -3.30 -11.31
C ARG A 3 -18.25 -4.40 -10.40
N VAL A 4 -18.38 -5.71 -10.66
CA VAL A 4 -17.70 -6.76 -9.84
C VAL A 4 -16.19 -6.82 -10.10
N THR A 5 -15.74 -6.46 -11.31
CA THR A 5 -14.34 -6.57 -11.74
C THR A 5 -13.38 -5.67 -10.96
N GLY A 6 -13.83 -4.49 -10.53
CA GLY A 6 -13.01 -3.52 -9.80
C GLY A 6 -12.57 -4.00 -8.42
N LYS A 7 -13.51 -4.54 -7.61
CA LYS A 7 -13.21 -5.05 -6.25
C LYS A 7 -12.28 -6.27 -6.29
N ARG A 8 -12.45 -7.17 -7.27
CA ARG A 8 -11.59 -8.35 -7.42
C ARG A 8 -10.17 -7.96 -7.86
N ARG A 9 -10.04 -7.05 -8.84
CA ARG A 9 -8.74 -6.51 -9.25
C ARG A 9 -8.04 -5.74 -8.13
N MET A 10 -8.79 -4.95 -7.36
CA MET A 10 -8.29 -4.24 -6.18
C MET A 10 -7.69 -5.22 -5.15
N ARG A 11 -8.43 -6.28 -4.79
CA ARG A 11 -7.94 -7.31 -3.87
C ARG A 11 -6.71 -8.03 -4.41
N ALA A 12 -6.68 -8.34 -5.70
CA ALA A 12 -5.52 -8.97 -6.34
C ALA A 12 -4.28 -8.07 -6.25
N LYS A 13 -4.42 -6.77 -6.54
CA LYS A 13 -3.31 -5.81 -6.44
C LYS A 13 -2.83 -5.61 -5.01
N LEU A 14 -3.74 -5.55 -4.04
CA LEU A 14 -3.37 -5.51 -2.61
C LEU A 14 -2.60 -6.77 -2.18
N LYS A 15 -2.98 -7.95 -2.69
CA LYS A 15 -2.26 -9.20 -2.42
C LYS A 15 -0.85 -9.18 -3.00
N GLU A 16 -0.69 -8.69 -4.24
CA GLU A 16 0.62 -8.51 -4.89
C GLU A 16 1.52 -7.58 -4.07
N ILE A 17 1.01 -6.41 -3.68
CA ILE A 17 1.73 -5.44 -2.84
C ILE A 17 2.14 -6.07 -1.51
N LYS A 18 1.23 -6.81 -0.86
CA LYS A 18 1.52 -7.49 0.40
C LYS A 18 2.67 -8.49 0.26
N GLU A 19 2.68 -9.30 -0.80
CA GLU A 19 3.75 -10.27 -1.04
C GLU A 19 5.06 -9.57 -1.40
N GLU A 20 5.03 -8.50 -2.19
CA GLU A 20 6.21 -7.70 -2.50
C GLU A 20 6.82 -7.06 -1.24
N LEU A 21 5.98 -6.47 -0.38
CA LEU A 21 6.40 -5.91 0.92
C LEU A 21 6.98 -6.99 1.84
N LYS A 22 6.44 -8.22 1.79
CA LYS A 22 6.97 -9.36 2.54
C LYS A 22 8.35 -9.78 2.03
N ARG A 23 8.54 -9.89 0.71
CA ARG A 23 9.83 -10.23 0.08
C ARG A 23 10.88 -9.16 0.36
N ARG A 24 10.50 -7.88 0.23
CA ARG A 24 11.40 -6.73 0.39
C ARG A 24 11.52 -6.23 1.83
N ARG A 25 10.99 -6.97 2.82
CA ARG A 25 10.96 -6.53 4.23
C ARG A 25 12.33 -6.13 4.78
N HIS A 26 13.42 -6.69 4.25
CA HIS A 26 14.79 -6.44 4.66
C HIS A 26 15.43 -5.19 4.03
N GLN A 27 14.81 -4.60 3.00
CA GLN A 27 15.32 -3.37 2.35
C GLN A 27 15.16 -2.14 3.26
N PRO A 28 15.94 -1.08 3.09
CA PRO A 28 15.74 0.19 3.79
C PRO A 28 14.29 0.71 3.68
N VAL A 29 13.75 1.26 4.77
CA VAL A 29 12.38 1.80 4.83
C VAL A 29 12.13 2.89 3.75
N PRO A 30 13.04 3.83 3.48
CA PRO A 30 12.82 4.85 2.45
C PRO A 30 12.60 4.26 1.05
N LEU A 31 13.35 3.22 0.68
CA LEU A 31 13.22 2.55 -0.61
C LEU A 31 11.88 1.81 -0.75
N GLN A 32 11.39 1.23 0.34
CA GLN A 32 10.06 0.60 0.35
C GLN A 32 8.95 1.65 0.16
N GLY A 33 9.10 2.84 0.76
CA GLY A 33 8.14 3.95 0.66
C GLY A 33 8.03 4.52 -0.75
N GLN A 34 9.16 4.84 -1.38
CA GLN A 34 9.17 5.34 -2.77
C GLN A 34 8.47 4.38 -3.73
N ARG A 35 8.74 3.08 -3.60
CA ARG A 35 8.13 2.07 -4.45
C ARG A 35 6.64 1.91 -4.19
N LEU A 36 6.22 1.95 -2.92
CA LEU A 36 4.80 1.94 -2.56
C LEU A 36 4.09 3.15 -3.17
N ARG A 37 4.70 4.34 -3.12
CA ARG A 37 4.18 5.56 -3.74
C ARG A 37 4.03 5.39 -5.25
N SER A 38 5.03 4.88 -5.96
CA SER A 38 4.95 4.63 -7.40
C SER A 38 3.82 3.66 -7.77
N VAL A 39 3.63 2.59 -6.99
CA VAL A 39 2.56 1.62 -7.21
C VAL A 39 1.19 2.23 -6.93
N VAL A 40 1.06 3.02 -5.86
CA VAL A 40 -0.17 3.73 -5.53
C VAL A 40 -0.50 4.71 -6.65
N VAL A 41 0.43 5.60 -7.03
CA VAL A 41 0.24 6.59 -8.11
C VAL A 41 -0.15 5.90 -9.42
N GLY A 42 0.53 4.82 -9.82
CA GLY A 42 0.16 4.06 -11.02
C GLY A 42 -1.25 3.46 -10.93
N HIS A 43 -1.65 2.98 -9.76
CA HIS A 43 -3.02 2.50 -9.52
C HIS A 43 -4.03 3.65 -9.56
N LEU A 44 -3.70 4.82 -8.99
CA LEU A 44 -4.56 6.00 -9.05
C LEU A 44 -4.78 6.43 -10.49
N ASN A 45 -3.71 6.55 -11.28
CA ASN A 45 -3.80 6.95 -12.69
C ASN A 45 -4.69 6.01 -13.52
N TYR A 46 -4.69 4.70 -13.22
CA TYR A 46 -5.53 3.74 -13.92
C TYR A 46 -7.01 3.75 -13.46
N TYR A 47 -7.29 4.06 -12.19
CA TYR A 47 -8.63 3.94 -11.60
C TYR A 47 -9.33 5.26 -11.26
N ALA A 48 -8.63 6.40 -11.29
CA ALA A 48 -9.17 7.71 -10.94
C ALA A 48 -10.14 8.30 -11.99
N VAL A 49 -10.31 7.63 -13.14
CA VAL A 49 -11.03 8.16 -14.31
C VAL A 49 -12.54 8.41 -14.07
N ARG A 50 -13.18 7.88 -13.01
CA ARG A 50 -14.57 8.23 -12.67
C ARG A 50 -14.87 8.13 -11.17
N GLY A 51 -14.72 9.23 -10.43
CA GLY A 51 -15.40 9.45 -9.13
C GLY A 51 -15.21 8.36 -8.06
N ASN A 52 -14.07 7.66 -8.07
CA ASN A 52 -13.81 6.50 -7.21
C ASN A 52 -12.76 6.82 -6.13
N THR A 53 -12.77 8.07 -5.64
CA THR A 53 -11.86 8.63 -4.64
C THR A 53 -11.86 7.85 -3.33
N ASP A 54 -13.02 7.34 -2.91
CA ASP A 54 -13.13 6.51 -1.69
C ASP A 54 -12.44 5.15 -1.84
N ALA A 55 -12.60 4.50 -3.00
CA ALA A 55 -11.92 3.23 -3.27
C ALA A 55 -10.40 3.41 -3.34
N VAL A 56 -9.96 4.55 -3.87
CA VAL A 56 -8.57 4.99 -3.93
C VAL A 56 -7.99 5.26 -2.53
N ALA A 57 -8.70 6.03 -1.70
CA ALA A 57 -8.30 6.31 -0.33
C ALA A 57 -8.21 5.02 0.50
N SER A 58 -9.22 4.15 0.37
CA SER A 58 -9.24 2.83 0.99
C SER A 58 -8.05 1.97 0.54
N PHE A 59 -7.69 1.98 -0.75
CA PHE A 59 -6.52 1.24 -1.25
C PHE A 59 -5.23 1.73 -0.60
N ARG A 60 -5.01 3.05 -0.54
CA ARG A 60 -3.84 3.66 0.08
C ARG A 60 -3.73 3.26 1.55
N ILE A 61 -4.83 3.35 2.30
CA ILE A 61 -4.88 2.96 3.71
C ILE A 61 -4.52 1.48 3.89
N GLN A 62 -5.09 0.58 3.08
CA GLN A 62 -4.83 -0.87 3.19
C GLN A 62 -3.38 -1.22 2.83
N ALA A 63 -2.83 -0.60 1.80
CA ALA A 63 -1.43 -0.77 1.41
C ALA A 63 -0.48 -0.33 2.54
N THR A 64 -0.70 0.85 3.12
CA THR A 64 0.07 1.37 4.25
C THR A 64 -0.08 0.49 5.49
N ARG A 65 -1.27 -0.07 5.77
CA ARG A 65 -1.47 -1.04 6.87
C ARG A 65 -0.67 -2.33 6.67
N HIS A 66 -0.63 -2.88 5.46
CA HIS A 66 0.18 -4.06 5.16
C HIS A 66 1.68 -3.77 5.35
N TRP A 67 2.14 -2.61 4.92
CA TRP A 67 3.52 -2.18 5.10
C TRP A 67 3.88 -2.00 6.57
N PHE A 68 3.05 -1.30 7.34
CA PHE A 68 3.22 -1.13 8.78
C PHE A 68 3.35 -2.48 9.51
N LYS A 69 2.49 -3.45 9.17
CA LYS A 69 2.52 -4.81 9.73
C LYS A 69 3.80 -5.57 9.35
N ALA A 70 4.29 -5.39 8.12
CA ALA A 70 5.55 -5.99 7.67
C ALA A 70 6.76 -5.41 8.42
N LEU A 71 6.80 -4.09 8.64
CA LEU A 71 7.87 -3.41 9.36
C LEU A 71 7.89 -3.76 10.85
N ARG A 72 6.73 -3.74 11.53
CA ARG A 72 6.63 -4.15 12.95
C ARG A 72 7.09 -5.59 13.18
N ARG A 73 6.88 -6.48 12.21
CA ARG A 73 7.38 -7.87 12.29
C ARG A 73 8.87 -7.99 12.00
N ARG A 74 9.44 -7.07 11.24
CA ARG A 74 10.87 -7.08 10.87
C ARG A 74 11.73 -6.59 12.03
N SER A 75 11.30 -5.54 12.73
CA SER A 75 12.10 -4.95 13.78
C SER A 75 11.48 -5.23 15.15
N ARG A 76 12.19 -6.04 15.94
CA ARG A 76 11.84 -6.35 17.33
C ARG A 76 11.97 -5.13 18.27
N ARG A 77 12.53 -4.01 17.78
CA ARG A 77 12.99 -2.85 18.57
C ARG A 77 12.36 -1.50 18.18
N THR A 78 11.51 -1.42 17.16
CA THR A 78 11.04 -0.11 16.67
C THR A 78 9.73 0.34 17.29
N ARG A 79 9.78 1.51 17.92
CA ARG A 79 8.65 2.40 18.21
C ARG A 79 8.08 3.01 16.91
N LEU A 80 7.82 2.18 15.89
CA LEU A 80 7.22 2.62 14.64
C LEU A 80 5.73 2.88 14.91
N THR A 81 5.35 4.16 14.96
CA THR A 81 3.95 4.58 15.12
C THR A 81 3.32 4.81 13.76
N TRP A 82 1.99 4.76 13.68
CA TRP A 82 1.23 5.08 12.46
C TRP A 82 1.54 6.50 11.96
N ALA A 83 1.71 7.47 12.87
CA ALA A 83 2.14 8.83 12.54
C ALA A 83 3.55 8.88 11.90
N ARG A 84 4.49 8.06 12.40
CA ARG A 84 5.81 7.90 11.75
C ARG A 84 5.72 7.22 10.39
N MET A 85 4.72 6.38 10.18
CA MET A 85 4.49 5.71 8.90
C MET A 85 4.11 6.72 7.81
N GLY A 86 3.33 7.76 8.16
CA GLY A 86 2.95 8.84 7.24
C GLY A 86 4.16 9.53 6.61
N ARG A 87 5.22 9.78 7.38
CA ARG A 87 6.48 10.38 6.87
C ARG A 87 7.20 9.57 5.78
N HIS A 88 6.86 8.29 5.62
CA HIS A 88 7.42 7.46 4.54
C HIS A 88 6.41 7.13 3.44
N ALA A 89 5.14 7.51 3.62
CA ALA A 89 4.05 7.23 2.69
C ALA A 89 3.59 8.47 1.90
N ASP A 90 3.97 9.67 2.33
CA ASP A 90 3.85 10.94 1.58
C ASP A 90 5.02 11.13 0.59
#